data_AF-A0A4Y2EW99-F1
#
_entry.id   AF-A0A4Y2EW99-F1
#
_cell.length_a   1.000
_cell.length_b   1.000
_cell.length_c   1.000
_cell.angle_alpha   90.00
_cell.angle_beta   90.00
_cell.angle_gamma   90.00
#
_symmetry.space_group_name_H-M   'P 1'
#
loop_
_entity.id
_entity.type
_entity.pdbx_description
1 polymer ?
#
loop_
_entity_poly.entity_id
_entity_poly.type
_entity_poly.pdbx_seq_one_letter_code
_entity_poly.pdbx_strand_id
1 'polypeptide(L)'
;MFWKSQKFRVLFSNIVPEIFFSSSNDFRKHFGDRACLFGSFFSEFFDTEDTETIRVVFGNVDVEDRVRLVSGRCFFEHFVFSSRKDNWHLAVMCLREATLFKEDREMLQKTFMRFLPETEDVDIFLRKVKWEGFFERFDVSDANAPNKGRPELQTLTSNKICSTEFY
;
A
#
# COMPACT_ATOMS: atom_id res chain seq x y z
N MET A 1 -10.40 1.09 -20.01
CA MET A 1 -9.94 1.79 -21.22
C MET A 1 -8.66 2.53 -20.87
N PHE A 2 -7.48 1.99 -21.17
CA PHE A 2 -6.21 2.71 -20.89
C PHE A 2 -5.17 2.40 -21.97
N TRP A 3 -5.17 3.22 -23.02
CA TRP A 3 -3.98 3.40 -23.84
C TRP A 3 -3.11 4.46 -23.16
N LYS A 4 -2.41 4.10 -22.09
CA LYS A 4 -1.30 4.92 -21.58
C LYS A 4 -0.07 4.61 -22.41
N SER A 5 0.48 5.63 -23.07
CA SER A 5 1.66 5.48 -23.91
C SER A 5 2.84 4.95 -23.10
N GLN A 6 3.73 4.15 -23.74
CA GLN A 6 4.97 3.69 -23.13
C GLN A 6 5.80 4.84 -22.52
N LYS A 7 5.70 6.04 -23.09
CA LYS A 7 6.34 7.26 -22.57
C LYS A 7 5.81 7.68 -21.20
N PHE A 8 4.50 7.58 -20.96
CA PHE A 8 3.91 7.93 -19.68
C PHE A 8 4.36 6.99 -18.56
N ARG A 9 4.47 5.69 -18.86
CA ARG A 9 4.96 4.66 -17.94
C ARG A 9 6.39 4.94 -17.46
N VAL A 10 7.31 5.16 -18.41
CA VAL A 10 8.71 5.49 -18.10
C VAL A 10 8.83 6.81 -17.35
N LEU A 11 8.03 7.81 -17.72
CA LEU A 11 8.01 9.09 -17.03
C LEU A 11 7.55 8.91 -15.58
N PHE A 12 6.51 8.12 -15.35
CA PHE A 12 5.95 7.88 -14.03
C PHE A 12 6.96 7.18 -13.11
N SER A 13 7.56 6.08 -13.58
CA SER A 13 8.56 5.31 -12.81
C SER A 13 9.79 6.11 -12.43
N ASN A 14 10.19 7.10 -13.24
CA ASN A 14 11.36 7.93 -12.95
C ASN A 14 11.00 9.15 -12.08
N ILE A 15 9.86 9.80 -12.33
CA ILE A 15 9.50 11.06 -11.68
C ILE A 15 8.87 10.85 -10.31
N VAL A 16 8.01 9.83 -10.17
CA VAL A 16 7.27 9.64 -8.92
C VAL A 16 8.21 9.40 -7.74
N PRO A 17 9.22 8.51 -7.83
CA PRO A 17 10.19 8.36 -6.76
C PRO A 17 10.91 9.65 -6.37
N GLU A 18 11.38 10.43 -7.35
CA GLU A 18 12.12 11.68 -7.12
C GLU A 18 11.25 12.74 -6.41
N ILE A 19 10.00 12.90 -6.88
CA ILE A 19 9.03 13.81 -6.26
C ILE A 19 8.73 13.36 -4.84
N PHE A 20 8.46 12.07 -4.63
CA PHE A 20 8.11 11.56 -3.31
C PHE A 20 9.25 11.70 -2.30
N PHE A 21 10.48 11.44 -2.73
CA PHE A 21 11.66 11.59 -1.90
C PHE A 21 11.84 13.05 -1.44
N SER A 22 11.57 14.02 -2.33
CA SER A 22 11.79 15.44 -2.06
C SER A 22 10.57 16.17 -1.47
N SER A 23 9.40 15.54 -1.41
CA SER A 23 8.15 16.18 -1.01
C SER A 23 7.98 16.30 0.51
N SER A 24 7.20 17.30 0.94
CA SER A 24 6.77 17.43 2.34
C SER A 24 5.85 16.29 2.79
N ASN A 25 5.77 16.06 4.11
CA ASN A 25 4.86 15.07 4.67
C ASN A 25 3.40 15.33 4.30
N ASP A 26 2.97 16.60 4.27
CA ASP A 26 1.61 16.98 3.87
C ASP A 26 1.28 16.54 2.44
N PHE A 27 2.24 16.67 1.52
CA PHE A 27 2.08 16.19 0.15
C PHE A 27 1.91 14.67 0.10
N ARG A 28 2.77 13.93 0.82
CA ARG A 28 2.73 12.46 0.86
C ARG A 28 1.42 11.96 1.47
N LYS A 29 0.93 12.62 2.51
CA LYS A 29 -0.38 12.34 3.11
C LYS A 29 -1.53 12.59 2.15
N HIS A 30 -1.53 13.76 1.50
CA HIS A 30 -2.56 14.07 0.50
C HIS A 30 -2.53 13.09 -0.68
N PHE A 31 -1.34 12.66 -1.08
CA PHE A 31 -1.18 11.62 -2.07
C PHE A 31 -1.76 10.28 -1.58
N GLY A 32 -1.47 9.87 -0.35
CA GLY A 32 -2.05 8.68 0.27
C GLY A 32 -3.58 8.71 0.29
N ASP A 33 -4.17 9.84 0.67
CA ASP A 33 -5.62 10.07 0.60
C ASP A 33 -6.16 9.87 -0.82
N ARG A 34 -5.51 10.49 -1.81
CA ARG A 34 -5.91 10.40 -3.23
C ARG A 34 -5.76 8.98 -3.76
N ALA A 35 -4.69 8.28 -3.44
CA ALA A 35 -4.43 6.91 -3.88
C ALA A 35 -5.47 5.94 -3.28
N CYS A 36 -5.82 6.12 -2.00
CA CYS A 36 -6.93 5.40 -1.37
C CYS A 36 -8.27 5.60 -2.10
N LEU A 37 -8.56 6.83 -2.54
CA LEU A 37 -9.84 7.21 -3.14
C LEU A 37 -9.98 6.84 -4.62
N PHE A 38 -8.93 7.06 -5.41
CA PHE A 38 -9.03 6.98 -6.88
C PHE A 38 -8.36 5.73 -7.46
N GLY A 39 -7.45 5.08 -6.72
CA GLY A 39 -6.81 3.83 -7.14
C GLY A 39 -5.91 3.90 -8.38
N SER A 40 -5.90 5.02 -9.11
CA SER A 40 -5.12 5.23 -10.33
C SER A 40 -3.62 5.05 -10.12
N PHE A 41 -3.14 5.31 -8.90
CA PHE A 41 -1.77 5.05 -8.49
C PHE A 41 -1.39 3.56 -8.61
N PHE A 42 -2.24 2.66 -8.11
CA PHE A 42 -1.99 1.21 -8.17
C PHE A 42 -1.93 0.72 -9.61
N SER A 43 -2.81 1.22 -10.47
CA SER A 43 -2.88 0.78 -11.87
C SER A 43 -1.54 0.91 -12.60
N GLU A 44 -0.77 1.95 -12.28
CA GLU A 44 0.45 2.27 -13.00
C GLU A 44 1.58 1.28 -12.69
N PHE A 45 1.86 1.03 -11.41
CA PHE A 45 2.95 0.13 -11.04
C PHE A 45 2.56 -1.36 -11.15
N PHE A 46 1.27 -1.72 -11.02
CA PHE A 46 0.84 -3.10 -11.27
C PHE A 46 0.90 -3.49 -12.75
N ASP A 47 0.64 -2.55 -13.67
CA ASP A 47 0.75 -2.81 -15.12
C ASP A 47 2.18 -2.68 -15.67
N THR A 48 3.08 -2.02 -14.94
CA THR A 48 4.50 -1.85 -15.31
C THR A 48 5.46 -2.72 -14.52
N GLU A 49 4.95 -3.41 -13.49
CA GLU A 49 5.75 -4.21 -12.55
C GLU A 49 6.86 -3.37 -11.88
N ASP A 50 6.58 -2.09 -11.65
CA ASP A 50 7.53 -1.13 -11.10
C ASP A 50 7.68 -1.30 -9.59
N THR A 51 8.58 -2.20 -9.21
CA THR A 51 8.90 -2.49 -7.82
C THR A 51 9.61 -1.36 -7.10
N GLU A 52 10.30 -0.47 -7.81
CA GLU A 52 11.06 0.62 -7.21
C GLU A 52 10.13 1.73 -6.72
N THR A 53 9.14 2.09 -7.54
CA THR A 53 8.10 3.03 -7.13
C THR A 53 7.33 2.52 -5.91
N ILE A 54 7.05 1.21 -5.81
CA ILE A 54 6.42 0.62 -4.61
C ILE A 54 7.28 0.91 -3.37
N ARG A 55 8.58 0.60 -3.42
CA ARG A 55 9.50 0.79 -2.29
C ARG A 55 9.60 2.25 -1.88
N VAL A 56 9.75 3.16 -2.85
CA VAL A 56 9.92 4.58 -2.55
C VAL A 56 8.63 5.17 -1.99
N VAL A 57 7.47 4.90 -2.58
CA VAL A 57 6.21 5.44 -2.08
C VAL A 57 5.90 4.89 -0.71
N PHE A 58 5.89 3.57 -0.53
CA PHE A 58 5.59 3.00 0.79
C PHE A 58 6.64 3.36 1.83
N GLY A 59 7.93 3.39 1.48
CA GLY A 59 9.02 3.75 2.39
C GLY A 59 8.94 5.19 2.91
N ASN A 60 8.30 6.10 2.17
CA ASN A 60 8.21 7.52 2.51
C ASN A 60 6.85 7.96 3.06
N VAL A 61 5.83 7.10 3.06
CA VAL A 61 4.52 7.35 3.69
C VAL A 61 4.58 6.96 5.18
N ASP A 62 3.78 7.58 6.04
CA ASP A 62 3.69 7.19 7.45
C ASP A 62 3.06 5.79 7.62
N VAL A 63 3.46 5.05 8.66
CA VAL A 63 3.03 3.65 8.86
C VAL A 63 1.51 3.52 8.80
N GLU A 64 0.76 4.39 9.49
CA GLU A 64 -0.71 4.36 9.52
C GLU A 64 -1.32 4.56 8.13
N ASP A 65 -0.73 5.46 7.33
CA ASP A 65 -1.19 5.71 5.96
C ASP A 65 -0.87 4.54 5.02
N ARG A 66 0.25 3.83 5.22
CA ARG A 66 0.55 2.61 4.45
C ARG A 66 -0.48 1.51 4.70
N VAL A 67 -0.85 1.29 5.97
CA VAL A 67 -1.90 0.32 6.34
C VAL A 67 -3.21 0.70 5.69
N ARG A 68 -3.57 1.98 5.73
CA ARG A 68 -4.79 2.50 5.10
C ARG A 68 -4.79 2.30 3.57
N LEU A 69 -3.65 2.53 2.92
CA LEU A 69 -3.49 2.33 1.47
C LEU A 69 -3.78 0.90 1.04
N VAL A 70 -3.22 -0.10 1.73
CA VAL A 70 -3.42 -1.51 1.37
C VAL A 70 -4.75 -2.08 1.83
N SER A 71 -5.40 -1.44 2.81
CA SER A 71 -6.73 -1.84 3.28
C SER A 71 -7.88 -1.30 2.42
N GLY A 72 -7.59 -0.37 1.52
CA GLY A 72 -8.59 0.30 0.68
C GLY A 72 -9.18 -0.60 -0.41
N ARG A 73 -10.43 -0.30 -0.80
CA ARG A 73 -11.13 -0.98 -1.91
C ARG A 73 -10.33 -0.91 -3.21
N CYS A 74 -9.70 0.23 -3.49
CA CYS A 74 -8.89 0.42 -4.68
C CYS A 74 -7.73 -0.58 -4.75
N PHE A 75 -7.02 -0.80 -3.64
CA PHE A 75 -5.95 -1.79 -3.58
C PHE A 75 -6.50 -3.20 -3.76
N PHE A 76 -7.62 -3.53 -3.10
CA PHE A 76 -8.28 -4.83 -3.25
C PHE A 76 -8.64 -5.15 -4.71
N GLU A 77 -9.20 -4.20 -5.45
CA GLU A 77 -9.54 -4.40 -6.87
C GLU A 77 -8.29 -4.71 -7.71
N HIS A 78 -7.18 -4.00 -7.47
CA HIS A 78 -5.91 -4.25 -8.14
C HIS A 78 -5.28 -5.58 -7.71
N PHE A 79 -5.42 -5.96 -6.44
CA PHE A 79 -5.00 -7.26 -5.93
C PHE A 79 -5.71 -8.40 -6.66
N VAL A 80 -7.04 -8.34 -6.77
CA VAL A 80 -7.85 -9.36 -7.46
C VAL A 80 -7.45 -9.44 -8.95
N PHE A 81 -7.28 -8.29 -9.59
CA PHE A 81 -6.85 -8.23 -10.99
C PHE A 81 -5.45 -8.82 -11.19
N SER A 82 -4.49 -8.49 -10.32
CA SER A 82 -3.11 -8.97 -10.40
C SER A 82 -3.01 -10.47 -10.12
N SER A 83 -3.85 -10.98 -9.22
CA SER A 83 -3.97 -12.41 -8.94
C SER A 83 -4.44 -13.23 -10.15
N ARG A 84 -5.16 -12.61 -11.10
CA ARG A 84 -5.56 -13.24 -12.37
C ARG A 84 -4.43 -13.26 -13.40
N LYS A 85 -3.48 -12.32 -13.30
CA LYS A 85 -2.32 -12.18 -14.19
C LYS A 85 -1.05 -12.89 -13.68
N ASP A 86 -1.12 -13.58 -12.55
CA ASP A 86 0.04 -14.16 -11.83
C ASP A 86 1.03 -13.12 -11.26
N ASN A 87 0.61 -11.85 -11.17
CA ASN A 87 1.40 -10.74 -10.63
C ASN A 87 1.15 -10.53 -9.13
N TRP A 88 0.80 -11.60 -8.40
CA TRP A 88 0.48 -11.55 -6.96
C TRP A 88 1.68 -11.11 -6.10
N HIS A 89 2.90 -11.33 -6.59
CA HIS A 89 4.14 -10.94 -5.92
C HIS A 89 4.23 -9.41 -5.68
N LEU A 90 3.69 -8.58 -6.56
CA LEU A 90 3.66 -7.12 -6.39
C LEU A 90 2.74 -6.71 -5.24
N ALA A 91 1.60 -7.39 -5.09
CA ALA A 91 0.72 -7.14 -3.97
C ALA A 91 1.35 -7.58 -2.64
N VAL A 92 2.05 -8.72 -2.62
CA VAL A 92 2.84 -9.15 -1.45
C VAL A 92 3.88 -8.08 -1.10
N MET A 93 4.56 -7.49 -2.09
CA MET A 93 5.49 -6.40 -1.84
C MET A 93 4.81 -5.20 -1.18
N CYS A 94 3.66 -4.73 -1.69
CA CYS A 94 2.92 -3.64 -1.05
C CYS A 94 2.54 -3.95 0.40
N LEU A 95 2.08 -5.17 0.68
CA LEU A 95 1.71 -5.58 2.04
C LEU A 95 2.91 -5.63 2.99
N ARG A 96 4.07 -6.07 2.50
CA ARG A 96 5.33 -6.07 3.28
C ARG A 96 5.79 -4.66 3.58
N GLU A 97 5.78 -3.79 2.57
CA GLU A 97 6.17 -2.39 2.74
C GLU A 97 5.18 -1.61 3.63
N ALA A 98 3.93 -2.07 3.72
CA ALA A 98 2.95 -1.55 4.67
C ALA A 98 3.21 -1.96 6.13
N THR A 99 4.15 -2.88 6.38
CA THR A 99 4.58 -3.27 7.72
C THR A 99 3.43 -3.69 8.64
N LEU A 100 2.50 -4.48 8.12
CA LEU A 100 1.28 -4.89 8.84
C LEU A 100 1.61 -5.74 10.08
N PHE A 101 1.12 -5.32 11.24
CA PHE A 101 1.14 -6.14 12.45
C PHE A 101 0.07 -7.23 12.39
N LYS A 102 0.17 -8.24 13.25
CA LYS A 102 -0.76 -9.38 13.25
C LYS A 102 -2.22 -8.95 13.24
N GLU A 103 -2.57 -7.97 14.06
CA GLU A 103 -3.93 -7.42 14.17
C GLU A 103 -4.38 -6.75 12.86
N ASP A 104 -3.49 -6.01 12.20
CA ASP A 104 -3.77 -5.36 10.91
C ASP A 104 -4.01 -6.39 9.81
N ARG A 105 -3.30 -7.53 9.85
CA ARG A 105 -3.46 -8.62 8.88
C ARG A 105 -4.81 -9.31 9.02
N GLU A 106 -5.20 -9.62 10.25
CA GLU A 106 -6.51 -10.20 10.54
C GLU A 106 -7.63 -9.23 10.11
N MET A 107 -7.43 -7.93 10.35
CA MET A 107 -8.37 -6.89 9.90
C MET A 107 -8.41 -6.77 8.37
N LEU A 108 -7.25 -6.85 7.71
CA LEU A 108 -7.13 -6.81 6.26
C LEU A 108 -7.87 -7.97 5.62
N GLN A 109 -7.66 -9.19 6.12
CA GLN A 109 -8.36 -10.39 5.66
C GLN A 109 -9.89 -10.22 5.79
N LYS A 110 -10.37 -9.77 6.95
CA LYS A 110 -11.81 -9.51 7.17
C LYS A 110 -12.34 -8.44 6.21
N THR A 111 -11.57 -7.38 5.98
CA THR A 111 -11.95 -6.27 5.10
C THR A 111 -12.04 -6.70 3.65
N PHE A 112 -11.07 -7.46 3.16
CA PHE A 112 -11.08 -8.01 1.81
C PHE A 112 -12.22 -9.00 1.61
N MET A 113 -12.51 -9.84 2.61
CA MET A 113 -13.67 -10.74 2.56
C MET A 113 -15.00 -9.98 2.42
N ARG A 114 -15.11 -8.76 2.96
CA ARG A 114 -16.29 -7.90 2.79
C ARG A 114 -16.38 -7.25 1.41
N PHE A 115 -15.26 -7.08 0.69
CA PHE A 115 -15.26 -6.49 -0.64
C PHE A 115 -15.58 -7.49 -1.75
N LEU A 116 -15.56 -8.79 -1.46
CA LEU A 116 -15.91 -9.83 -2.42
C LEU A 116 -17.40 -9.77 -2.79
N PRO A 117 -17.75 -9.69 -4.09
CA PRO A 117 -19.15 -9.68 -4.54
C PRO A 117 -19.83 -11.02 -4.23
N GLU A 118 -21.12 -11.03 -3.91
CA GLU A 118 -21.85 -12.25 -3.50
C GLU A 118 -22.11 -13.28 -4.63
N THR A 119 -21.59 -13.10 -5.85
CA THR A 119 -21.99 -13.91 -7.03
C THR A 119 -21.11 -15.15 -7.31
N GLU A 120 -21.73 -16.20 -7.86
CA GLU A 120 -21.38 -17.60 -7.54
C GLU A 120 -20.17 -18.25 -8.26
N ASP A 121 -19.84 -17.96 -9.53
CA ASP A 121 -18.98 -18.94 -10.26
C ASP A 121 -17.48 -18.61 -10.38
N VAL A 122 -17.11 -17.34 -10.60
CA VAL A 122 -15.68 -16.94 -10.71
C VAL A 122 -15.06 -16.74 -9.32
N ASP A 123 -15.91 -16.58 -8.31
CA ASP A 123 -15.56 -16.05 -7.01
C ASP A 123 -15.15 -17.14 -6.01
N ILE A 124 -15.67 -18.37 -6.14
CA ILE A 124 -15.34 -19.49 -5.24
C ILE A 124 -13.87 -19.96 -5.41
N PHE A 125 -13.40 -20.06 -6.66
CA PHE A 125 -12.02 -20.48 -6.95
C PHE A 125 -10.99 -19.45 -6.45
N LEU A 126 -11.29 -18.17 -6.64
CA LEU A 126 -10.48 -17.08 -6.08
C LEU A 126 -10.56 -17.11 -4.55
N ARG A 127 -11.79 -17.15 -3.97
CA ARG A 127 -12.11 -17.14 -2.52
C ARG A 127 -11.33 -18.16 -1.69
N LYS A 128 -11.14 -19.36 -2.20
CA LYS A 128 -10.61 -20.47 -1.38
C LYS A 128 -9.13 -20.73 -1.64
N VAL A 129 -8.76 -21.09 -2.87
CA VAL A 129 -7.41 -21.62 -3.14
C VAL A 129 -6.34 -20.54 -3.21
N LYS A 130 -6.66 -19.37 -3.78
CA LYS A 130 -5.67 -18.28 -3.93
C LYS A 130 -5.61 -17.38 -2.70
N TRP A 131 -6.72 -17.12 -2.02
CA TRP A 131 -6.72 -16.28 -0.82
C TRP A 131 -6.12 -16.98 0.41
N GLU A 132 -6.51 -18.22 0.70
CA GLU A 132 -5.90 -18.98 1.82
C GLU A 132 -4.40 -19.13 1.60
N GLY A 133 -3.99 -19.57 0.40
CA GLY A 133 -2.58 -19.69 0.04
C GLY A 133 -1.83 -18.34 -0.01
N PHE A 134 -2.50 -17.23 -0.31
CA PHE A 134 -1.90 -15.90 -0.29
C PHE A 134 -1.56 -15.46 1.14
N PHE A 135 -2.53 -15.58 2.06
CA PHE A 135 -2.32 -15.20 3.45
C PHE A 135 -1.32 -16.13 4.14
N GLU A 136 -1.34 -17.44 3.84
CA GLU A 136 -0.32 -18.38 4.30
C GLU A 136 1.09 -17.98 3.81
N ARG A 137 1.26 -17.66 2.52
CA ARG A 137 2.56 -17.23 1.97
C ARG A 137 3.02 -15.90 2.52
N PHE A 138 2.07 -15.01 2.78
CA PHE A 138 2.34 -13.71 3.39
C PHE A 138 2.83 -13.90 4.83
N ASP A 139 2.14 -14.70 5.63
CA ASP A 139 2.50 -15.01 7.02
C ASP A 139 3.83 -15.77 7.15
N VAL A 140 4.07 -16.77 6.28
CA VAL A 140 5.31 -17.55 6.28
C VAL A 140 6.53 -16.70 5.96
N SER A 141 6.38 -15.65 5.15
CA SER A 141 7.51 -14.80 4.79
C SER A 141 7.97 -13.86 5.91
N ASP A 142 7.08 -13.53 6.85
CA ASP A 142 7.41 -12.65 7.99
C ASP A 142 7.90 -13.38 9.23
N ALA A 143 7.61 -14.69 9.36
CA ALA A 143 8.25 -15.54 10.38
C ALA A 143 9.79 -15.55 10.27
N ASN A 144 10.34 -15.16 9.12
CA ASN A 144 11.78 -15.02 8.87
C ASN A 144 12.29 -13.57 8.96
N ALA A 145 11.42 -12.58 9.20
CA ALA A 145 11.80 -11.19 9.35
C ALA A 145 12.11 -10.88 10.84
N PRO A 146 13.17 -10.11 11.16
CA PRO A 146 13.40 -9.67 12.52
C PRO A 146 12.20 -8.85 12.99
N ASN A 147 11.56 -9.27 14.09
CA ASN A 147 10.46 -8.56 14.74
C ASN A 147 10.85 -7.09 14.98
N LYS A 148 10.41 -6.19 14.09
CA LYS A 148 10.42 -4.76 14.38
C LYS A 148 9.17 -4.49 15.21
N GLY A 149 9.33 -4.49 16.53
CA GLY A 149 8.31 -3.99 17.43
C GLY A 149 7.86 -2.60 17.00
N ARG A 150 6.57 -2.32 17.17
CA ARG A 150 5.97 -1.00 16.93
C ARG A 150 6.83 0.08 17.60
N PRO A 151 7.40 1.05 16.87
CA PRO A 151 8.01 2.21 17.53
C PRO A 151 6.88 2.91 18.28
N GLU A 152 6.93 2.86 19.61
CA GLU A 152 6.07 3.70 20.43
C GLU A 152 6.30 5.14 20.01
N LEU A 153 5.24 5.77 19.51
CA LEU A 153 5.24 7.17 19.16
C LEU A 153 5.51 7.95 20.46
N GLN A 154 6.76 8.32 20.71
CA GLN A 154 7.10 9.20 21.83
C GLN A 154 6.44 10.55 21.55
N THR A 155 5.37 10.83 22.30
CA THR A 155 4.75 12.14 22.39
C THR A 155 5.79 13.11 22.98
N LEU A 156 6.55 13.78 22.11
CA LEU A 156 7.38 14.91 22.52
C LEU A 156 6.44 16.07 22.87
N THR A 157 6.11 16.18 24.16
CA THR A 157 5.57 17.39 24.77
C THR A 157 6.61 18.50 24.64
N SER A 158 6.57 19.28 23.56
CA SER A 158 7.28 20.55 23.50
C SER A 158 6.49 21.61 24.28
N ASN A 159 6.76 21.71 25.58
CA ASN A 159 6.45 22.92 26.33
C ASN A 159 7.68 23.83 26.36
N LYS A 160 7.46 25.09 25.94
CA LYS A 160 8.19 26.33 26.32
C LYS A 160 9.55 26.54 25.60
N ILE A 161 9.95 27.69 25.03
CA ILE A 161 9.55 29.11 25.01
C ILE A 161 10.10 29.72 23.71
N CYS A 162 9.40 30.65 23.05
CA CYS A 162 10.10 31.70 22.30
C CYS A 162 9.34 33.02 22.45
N SER A 163 9.89 33.88 23.31
CA SER A 163 9.56 35.29 23.44
C SER A 163 10.20 36.03 22.27
N THR A 164 9.44 36.87 21.57
CA THR A 164 9.98 38.14 21.04
C THR A 164 8.86 39.13 20.80
N GLU A 165 9.05 40.31 21.39
CA GLU A 165 8.26 41.51 21.31
C GLU A 165 8.30 42.10 19.89
N PHE A 166 7.19 42.68 19.44
CA PHE A 166 7.16 43.57 18.28
C PHE A 166 7.13 45.02 18.78
N TYR A 167 8.10 45.81 18.35
CA TYR A 167 8.02 47.28 18.30
C TYR A 167 7.20 47.71 17.09
#